data_AF-A0A7Y1W3F8-F1
#
_entry.id   AF-A0A7Y1W3F8-F1
#
_cell.length_a   1.000
_cell.length_b   1.000
_cell.length_c   1.000
_cell.angle_alpha   90.00
_cell.angle_beta   90.00
_cell.angle_gamma   90.00
#
_symmetry.space_group_name_H-M   'P 1'
#
loop_
_entity.id
_entity.type
_entity.pdbx_description
1 polymer ?
#
loop_
_entity_poly.entity_id
_entity_poly.type
_entity_poly.pdbx_seq_one_letter_code
_entity_poly.pdbx_strand_id
1 'polypeptide(L)' 'AVSRARGQLPKGQSRKRCQECDAAIPEARRQAVPGVRLCIKCQAERDEAAAHSGYNRRGSKDSQLR' A
#
# COMPACT_ATOMS: atom_id res chain seq x y z
N ALA A 1 -18.30 -6.61 8.25
CA ALA A 1 -16.96 -6.88 7.66
C ALA A 1 -16.27 -5.62 7.12
N VAL A 2 -16.94 -4.79 6.30
CA VAL A 2 -16.35 -3.58 5.67
C VAL A 2 -15.85 -2.52 6.68
N SER A 3 -16.46 -2.43 7.86
CA SER A 3 -16.13 -1.43 8.90
C SER A 3 -14.69 -1.55 9.42
N ARG A 4 -14.14 -2.77 9.50
CA ARG A 4 -12.76 -3.02 9.96
C ARG A 4 -11.73 -2.57 8.95
N ALA A 5 -11.99 -2.78 7.66
CA ALA A 5 -11.12 -2.33 6.56
C ALA A 5 -11.08 -0.79 6.48
N ARG A 6 -12.23 -0.11 6.68
CA ARG A 6 -12.29 1.36 6.71
C ARG A 6 -11.55 1.97 7.90
N GLY A 7 -11.47 1.26 9.03
CA GLY A 7 -10.73 1.71 10.22
C GLY A 7 -9.21 1.65 10.08
N GLN A 8 -8.69 0.80 9.19
CA GLN A 8 -7.26 0.65 8.92
C GLN A 8 -6.74 1.59 7.83
N LEU A 9 -7.62 2.36 7.18
CA LEU A 9 -7.19 3.39 6.26
C LEU A 9 -6.33 4.41 7.05
N PRO A 10 -5.08 4.66 6.62
CA PRO A 10 -4.21 5.59 7.32
C PRO A 10 -4.89 6.96 7.38
N LYS A 11 -5.28 7.35 8.60
CA LYS A 11 -5.80 8.69 8.88
C LYS A 11 -4.60 9.57 9.19
N GLY A 12 -4.38 10.60 8.37
CA GLY A 12 -3.29 11.54 8.59
C GLY A 12 -2.94 12.37 7.36
N GLN A 13 -2.16 13.42 7.58
CA GLN A 13 -1.66 14.25 6.48
C GLN A 13 -0.62 13.48 5.66
N SER A 14 -0.84 13.44 4.35
CA SER A 14 0.13 12.89 3.40
C SER A 14 1.42 13.70 3.42
N ARG A 15 2.58 13.02 3.33
CA ARG A 15 3.87 13.71 3.30
C ARG A 15 4.01 14.51 2.00
N LYS A 16 4.72 15.65 2.07
CA LYS A 16 5.09 16.44 0.88
C LYS A 16 6.29 15.84 0.15
N ARG A 17 7.14 15.09 0.85
CA ARG A 17 8.34 14.43 0.32
C ARG A 17 8.35 12.94 0.64
N CYS A 18 8.88 12.14 -0.28
CA CYS A 18 9.05 10.70 -0.16
C CYS A 18 10.00 10.39 1.00
N GLN A 19 9.65 9.41 1.83
CA GLN A 19 10.52 8.98 2.92
C GLN A 19 11.80 8.26 2.47
N GLU A 20 11.82 7.66 1.27
CA GLU A 20 12.98 6.89 0.78
C GLU A 20 13.93 7.70 -0.10
N CYS A 21 13.39 8.44 -1.06
CA CYS A 21 14.18 9.14 -2.07
C CYS A 21 14.07 10.67 -1.97
N ASP A 22 13.37 11.19 -0.96
CA ASP A 22 13.15 12.63 -0.75
C ASP A 22 12.52 13.40 -1.93
N ALA A 23 12.00 12.69 -2.94
CA ALA A 23 11.29 13.29 -4.07
C ALA A 23 9.96 13.93 -3.62
N ALA A 24 9.53 14.99 -4.31
CA ALA A 24 8.23 15.60 -4.06
C ALA A 24 7.09 14.61 -4.37
N ILE A 25 6.17 14.42 -3.42
CA ILE A 25 4.96 13.62 -3.62
C ILE A 25 3.91 14.52 -4.27
N PRO A 26 3.43 14.23 -5.49
CA PRO A 26 2.48 15.09 -6.18
C PRO A 26 1.14 15.14 -5.44
N GLU A 27 0.43 16.27 -5.55
CA GLU A 27 -0.83 16.48 -4.83
C GLU A 27 -1.91 15.45 -5.19
N ALA A 28 -2.03 15.10 -6.47
CA ALA A 28 -2.92 14.05 -6.94
C ALA A 28 -2.75 12.74 -6.16
N ARG A 29 -1.50 12.38 -5.81
CA ARG A 29 -1.22 11.18 -5.00
C ARG A 29 -1.62 11.36 -3.54
N ARG A 30 -1.42 12.56 -2.98
CA ARG A 30 -1.82 12.88 -1.61
C ARG A 30 -3.33 12.86 -1.42
N GLN A 31 -4.09 13.26 -2.44
CA GLN A 31 -5.55 13.22 -2.46
C GLN A 31 -6.08 11.79 -2.68
N ALA A 32 -5.48 11.04 -3.62
CA ALA A 32 -5.88 9.67 -3.90
C ALA A 32 -5.61 8.70 -2.73
N VAL A 33 -4.50 8.91 -2.01
CA VAL A 33 -4.11 8.09 -0.86
C VAL A 33 -3.80 9.02 0.32
N PRO A 34 -4.80 9.32 1.17
CA PRO A 34 -4.59 10.03 2.41
C PRO A 34 -3.55 9.29 3.28
N GLY A 35 -2.56 10.01 3.80
CA GLY A 35 -1.48 9.43 4.59
C GLY A 35 -0.35 8.78 3.77
N VAL A 36 -0.24 9.08 2.47
CA VAL A 36 0.86 8.56 1.64
C VAL A 36 2.23 9.03 2.16
N ARG A 37 3.17 8.09 2.24
CA ARG A 37 4.55 8.34 2.72
C ARG A 37 5.62 8.19 1.64
N LEU A 38 5.29 7.55 0.51
CA LEU A 38 6.21 7.24 -0.58
C LEU A 38 5.75 7.87 -1.89
N CYS A 39 6.69 8.20 -2.77
CA CYS A 39 6.37 8.59 -4.13
C CYS A 39 5.88 7.37 -4.95
N ILE A 40 5.32 7.63 -6.13
CA ILE A 40 4.79 6.57 -6.98
C ILE A 40 5.86 5.58 -7.45
N LYS A 41 7.09 6.04 -7.68
CA LYS A 41 8.21 5.20 -8.12
C LYS A 41 8.60 4.19 -7.03
N CYS A 42 8.91 4.69 -5.83
CA CYS A 42 9.21 3.87 -4.66
C CYS A 42 8.05 2.92 -4.29
N GLN A 43 6.79 3.37 -4.43
CA GLN A 43 5.66 2.48 -4.19
C GLN A 43 5.60 1.36 -5.23
N ALA A 44 5.81 1.67 -6.51
CA ALA A 44 5.78 0.67 -7.58
C ALA A 44 6.85 -0.41 -7.38
N GLU A 45 8.09 -0.01 -7.03
CA GLU A 45 9.18 -0.95 -6.73
C GLU A 45 8.83 -1.89 -5.55
N ARG A 46 8.21 -1.36 -4.49
CA ARG A 46 7.75 -2.17 -3.36
C ARG A 46 6.60 -3.09 -3.71
N ASP A 47 5.65 -2.62 -4.53
CA ASP A 47 4.49 -3.40 -4.95
C ASP A 47 4.91 -4.57 -5.87
N GLU A 48 5.89 -4.34 -6.76
CA GLU A 48 6.50 -5.39 -7.56
C GLU A 48 7.14 -6.46 -6.67
N ALA A 49 7.96 -6.07 -5.69
CA ALA A 49 8.57 -7.01 -4.76
C ALA A 49 7.54 -7.83 -3.95
N ALA A 50 6.38 -7.24 -3.62
CA ALA A 50 5.31 -7.90 -2.86
C ALA A 50 4.44 -8.86 -3.70
N ALA A 51 4.34 -8.63 -5.02
CA ALA A 51 3.50 -9.42 -5.93
C ALA A 51 3.99 -10.87 -6.12
N HIS A 52 5.23 -11.17 -5.73
CA HIS A 52 5.84 -12.49 -5.93
C HIS A 52 5.51 -13.53 -4.85
N SER A 53 4.69 -13.21 -3.85
CA SER A 53 4.17 -14.25 -2.94
C SER A 53 3.12 -15.08 -3.67
N GLY A 54 3.55 -16.23 -4.20
CA GLY A 54 2.73 -17.22 -4.89
C GLY A 54 1.71 -17.87 -3.97
N TYR A 55 0.68 -17.12 -3.58
CA TYR A 55 -0.48 -17.68 -2.90
C TYR A 55 -1.28 -18.47 -3.94
N ASN A 56 -1.19 -19.80 -3.88
CA ASN A 56 -1.86 -20.68 -4.82
C ASN A 56 -3.37 -20.68 -4.54
N ARG A 57 -4.10 -19.72 -5.10
CA ARG A 57 -5.55 -19.55 -4.88
C ARG A 57 -6.41 -20.72 -5.37
N ARG A 58 -5.79 -21.75 -5.96
CA ARG A 58 -6.43 -23.00 -6.41
C ARG A 58 -6.41 -24.10 -5.33
N GLY A 59 -5.60 -23.97 -4.28
CA GLY A 59 -5.61 -24.89 -3.15
C GLY A 59 -6.77 -24.58 -2.19
N SER A 60 -7.39 -25.62 -1.62
CA SER A 60 -8.44 -25.47 -0.60
C SER A 60 -8.05 -24.43 0.45
N LYS A 61 -9.00 -23.57 0.81
CA LYS A 61 -8.85 -22.51 1.82
C LYS A 61 -8.32 -23.06 3.17
N ASP A 62 -8.56 -24.35 3.45
CA ASP A 62 -8.15 -25.02 4.68
C ASP A 62 -6.64 -25.34 4.76
N SER A 63 -5.90 -25.42 3.64
CA SER A 63 -4.47 -25.73 3.67
C SER A 63 -3.56 -24.51 3.79
N GLN A 64 -4.11 -23.29 3.67
CA GLN A 64 -3.33 -22.05 3.57
C GLN A 64 -3.43 -21.15 4.81
N LEU A 65 -4.26 -21.50 5.81
CA LEU A 65 -4.51 -20.70 7.02
C LEU A 65 -4.02 -21.37 8.32
N ARG A 66 -2.84 -21.99 8.29
CA ARG A 66 -2.12 -22.38 9.53
C ARG A 66 -1.15 -21.30 9.96
#